data_AF-A0A536C6L9-F1
#
_entry.id   AF-A0A536C6L9-F1
#
_cell.length_a   1.000
_cell.length_b   1.000
_cell.length_c   1.000
_cell.angle_alpha   90.00
_cell.angle_beta   90.00
_cell.angle_gamma   90.00
#
_symmetry.space_group_name_H-M   'P 1'
#
loop_
_entity.id
_entity.type
_entity.pdbx_description
1 polymer ?
#
loop_
_entity_poly.entity_id
_entity_poly.type
_entity_poly.pdbx_seq_one_letter_code
_entity_poly.pdbx_strand_id
1 'polypeptide(L)'
;MGDGLVAAWIQVTVALWVVGSVAWLIGLAQQWRLRRRFAQKMGKDLYGLDELANRYLERPWLWLWEAPSVARRMLAVGTTPIADTELEAMRRTFRRWITAGGLCIVIAVIWFLAPVVWLMITSW
;
A
#
# COMPACT_ATOMS: atom_id res chain seq x y z
N MET A 1 19.36 25.89 -18.83
CA MET A 1 18.73 25.85 -17.49
C MET A 1 17.55 24.87 -17.40
N GLY A 2 16.84 24.55 -18.49
CA GLY A 2 15.71 23.59 -18.47
C GLY A 2 16.08 22.14 -18.22
N ASP A 3 17.15 21.62 -18.84
CA ASP A 3 17.47 20.18 -18.80
C ASP A 3 17.84 19.66 -17.41
N GLY A 4 18.55 20.47 -16.61
CA GLY A 4 18.91 20.11 -15.23
C GLY A 4 17.71 20.06 -14.29
N LEU A 5 16.71 20.92 -14.51
CA LEU A 5 15.47 20.94 -13.72
C LEU A 5 14.58 19.74 -14.04
N VAL A 6 14.50 19.35 -15.33
CA VAL A 6 13.78 18.16 -15.78
C VAL A 6 14.44 16.89 -15.24
N ALA A 7 15.77 16.79 -15.30
CA ALA A 7 16.50 15.65 -14.75
C ALA A 7 16.29 15.50 -13.23
N ALA A 8 16.35 16.60 -12.48
CA ALA A 8 16.06 16.61 -11.03
C ALA A 8 14.61 16.21 -10.73
N TRP A 9 13.65 16.69 -11.52
CA TRP A 9 12.24 16.33 -11.38
C TRP A 9 11.99 14.83 -11.60
N ILE A 10 12.61 14.24 -12.64
CA ILE A 10 12.55 12.79 -12.89
C ILE A 10 13.15 12.02 -11.72
N GLN A 11 14.33 12.42 -11.24
CA GLN A 11 15.01 11.74 -10.12
C GLN A 11 14.19 11.76 -8.84
N VAL A 12 13.59 12.90 -8.48
CA VAL A 12 12.72 13.02 -7.30
C VAL A 12 11.46 12.17 -7.46
N THR A 13 10.87 12.17 -8.65
CA THR A 13 9.69 11.35 -8.96
C THR A 13 10.00 9.86 -8.80
N VAL A 14 11.09 9.39 -9.41
CA VAL A 14 11.55 8.00 -9.28
C VAL A 14 11.84 7.64 -7.83
N ALA A 15 12.52 8.53 -7.08
CA ALA A 15 12.82 8.30 -5.67
C ALA A 15 11.54 8.14 -4.82
N LEU A 16 10.53 9.00 -5.03
CA LEU A 16 9.26 8.91 -4.33
C LEU A 16 8.51 7.60 -4.64
N TRP A 17 8.50 7.17 -5.90
CA TRP A 17 7.91 5.89 -6.31
C TRP A 17 8.64 4.70 -5.70
N VAL A 18 9.97 4.70 -5.70
CA VAL A 18 10.78 3.63 -5.11
C VAL A 18 10.57 3.56 -3.60
N VAL A 19 10.68 4.69 -2.89
CA VAL A 19 10.48 4.74 -1.44
C VAL A 19 9.05 4.34 -1.06
N GLY A 20 8.05 4.85 -1.78
CA GLY A 20 6.65 4.48 -1.57
C GLY A 20 6.39 2.99 -1.77
N SER A 21 6.93 2.42 -2.86
CA SER A 21 6.80 0.99 -3.16
C SER A 21 7.49 0.11 -2.12
N VAL A 22 8.70 0.48 -1.69
CA VAL A 22 9.44 -0.27 -0.65
C VAL A 22 8.71 -0.22 0.69
N ALA A 23 8.24 0.96 1.11
CA ALA A 23 7.47 1.11 2.34
C ALA A 23 6.16 0.27 2.29
N TRP A 24 5.52 0.24 1.13
CA TRP A 24 4.32 -0.58 0.92
C TRP A 24 4.61 -2.08 0.97
N LEU A 25 5.69 -2.55 0.35
CA LEU A 25 6.16 -3.93 0.41
C LEU A 25 6.52 -4.36 1.84
N ILE A 26 7.17 -3.49 2.61
CA ILE A 26 7.45 -3.75 4.04
C ILE A 26 6.13 -3.91 4.81
N GLY A 27 5.15 -3.04 4.53
CA GLY A 27 3.79 -3.18 5.07
C GLY A 27 3.18 -4.54 4.76
N LEU A 28 3.18 -4.96 3.50
CA LEU A 28 2.64 -6.26 3.09
C LEU A 28 3.37 -7.45 3.75
N ALA A 29 4.70 -7.38 3.86
CA ALA A 29 5.48 -8.41 4.54
C ALA A 29 5.13 -8.51 6.02
N GLN A 30 4.91 -7.38 6.70
CA GLN A 30 4.46 -7.38 8.09
C GLN A 30 3.03 -7.92 8.25
N GLN A 31 2.15 -7.62 7.30
CA GLN A 31 0.80 -8.18 7.28
C GLN A 31 0.84 -9.71 7.17
N TRP A 32 1.68 -10.23 6.27
CA TRP A 32 1.84 -11.67 6.08
C TRP A 32 2.38 -12.35 7.36
N ARG A 33 3.39 -11.75 8.00
CA ARG A 33 3.91 -12.23 9.30
C ARG A 33 2.85 -12.18 10.41
N LEU A 34 2.07 -11.10 10.48
CA LEU A 34 0.98 -10.94 11.45
C LEU A 34 -0.08 -12.04 11.27
N ARG A 35 -0.51 -12.28 10.03
CA ARG A 35 -1.47 -13.36 9.74
C ARG A 35 -0.95 -14.72 10.13
N ARG A 36 0.29 -15.04 9.75
CA ARG A 36 0.89 -16.34 10.05
C ARG A 36 0.97 -16.59 11.56
N ARG A 37 1.38 -15.57 12.34
CA ARG A 37 1.39 -15.66 13.81
C ARG A 37 -0.01 -15.73 14.41
N PHE A 38 -0.96 -14.98 13.86
CA PHE A 38 -2.35 -15.01 14.32
C PHE A 38 -2.98 -16.38 14.09
N ALA A 39 -2.81 -16.96 12.89
CA ALA A 39 -3.30 -18.30 12.56
C ALA A 39 -2.65 -19.37 13.46
N GLN A 40 -1.35 -19.24 13.76
CA GLN A 40 -0.66 -20.12 14.69
C GLN A 40 -1.18 -20.02 16.13
N LYS A 41 -1.51 -18.81 16.62
CA LYS A 41 -1.98 -18.61 18.00
C LYS A 41 -3.48 -18.92 18.18
N MET A 42 -4.31 -18.55 17.20
CA MET A 42 -5.77 -18.60 17.31
C MET A 42 -6.42 -19.76 16.56
N GLY A 43 -5.64 -20.54 15.79
CA GLY A 43 -6.13 -21.64 14.97
C GLY A 43 -7.10 -21.21 13.85
N LYS A 44 -7.17 -19.92 13.54
CA LYS A 44 -8.06 -19.33 12.54
C LYS A 44 -7.33 -18.27 11.73
N ASP A 45 -7.59 -18.21 10.43
CA ASP A 45 -7.01 -17.18 9.58
C ASP A 45 -7.60 -15.80 9.89
N LEU A 46 -6.74 -14.79 9.84
CA LEU A 46 -7.11 -13.41 10.12
C LEU A 46 -7.84 -12.83 8.89
N TYR A 47 -9.17 -12.75 8.98
CA TYR A 47 -10.12 -12.24 7.96
C TYR A 47 -10.41 -13.14 6.75
N GLY A 48 -10.13 -14.44 6.82
CA GLY A 48 -10.49 -15.40 5.76
C GLY A 48 -9.91 -15.02 4.39
N LEU A 49 -8.71 -14.45 4.39
CA LEU A 49 -8.10 -13.91 3.19
C LEU A 49 -7.41 -14.99 2.37
N ASP A 50 -7.17 -16.17 2.93
CA ASP A 50 -6.76 -17.36 2.18
C ASP A 50 -7.83 -17.79 1.16
N GLU A 51 -9.11 -17.65 1.51
CA GLU A 51 -10.23 -17.95 0.60
C GLU A 51 -10.31 -16.95 -0.56
N LEU A 52 -9.95 -15.69 -0.30
CA LEU A 52 -9.77 -14.66 -1.33
C LEU A 52 -8.53 -14.92 -2.19
N ALA A 53 -7.42 -15.34 -1.60
CA ALA A 53 -6.19 -15.63 -2.33
C ALA A 53 -6.39 -16.78 -3.32
N ASN A 54 -7.04 -17.87 -2.90
CA ASN A 54 -7.41 -18.97 -3.80
C ASN A 54 -8.36 -18.52 -4.91
N ARG A 55 -9.35 -17.70 -4.59
CA ARG A 55 -10.28 -17.14 -5.59
C ARG A 55 -9.55 -16.29 -6.64
N TYR A 56 -8.54 -15.49 -6.25
CA TYR A 56 -7.76 -14.70 -7.20
C TYR A 56 -6.74 -15.51 -7.98
N LEU A 57 -6.25 -16.63 -7.43
CA LEU A 57 -5.45 -17.58 -8.21
C LEU A 57 -6.29 -18.26 -9.30
N GLU A 58 -7.54 -18.61 -9.00
CA GLU A 58 -8.46 -19.21 -9.98
C GLU A 58 -9.00 -18.19 -10.99
N ARG A 59 -9.20 -16.93 -10.56
CA ARG A 59 -9.79 -15.86 -11.38
C ARG A 59 -9.00 -14.55 -11.21
N PRO A 60 -7.79 -14.45 -11.81
CA PRO A 60 -6.90 -13.31 -11.63
C PRO A 60 -7.50 -11.98 -12.12
N TRP A 61 -8.38 -12.02 -13.12
CA TRP A 61 -9.07 -10.81 -13.61
C TRP A 61 -10.04 -10.19 -12.60
N LEU A 62 -10.57 -10.97 -11.64
CA LEU A 62 -11.40 -10.42 -10.57
C LEU A 62 -10.59 -9.50 -9.66
N TRP A 63 -9.27 -9.69 -9.58
CA TRP A 63 -8.41 -8.82 -8.79
C TRP A 63 -8.47 -7.38 -9.30
N LEU A 64 -8.52 -7.13 -10.61
CA LEU A 64 -8.61 -5.76 -11.15
C LEU A 64 -9.90 -5.04 -10.73
N TRP A 65 -11.00 -5.78 -10.58
CA TRP A 65 -12.29 -5.24 -10.16
C TRP A 65 -12.43 -5.15 -8.64
N GLU A 66 -11.88 -6.12 -7.91
CA GLU A 66 -12.03 -6.24 -6.46
C GLU A 66 -10.84 -5.69 -5.67
N ALA A 67 -9.72 -5.32 -6.31
CA ALA A 67 -8.53 -4.74 -5.68
C ALA A 67 -8.85 -3.58 -4.71
N PRO A 68 -9.79 -2.65 -5.03
CA PRO A 68 -10.18 -1.61 -4.07
C PRO A 68 -10.80 -2.19 -2.79
N SER A 69 -11.58 -3.26 -2.92
CA SER A 69 -12.21 -3.96 -1.80
C SER A 69 -11.21 -4.77 -0.99
N VAL A 70 -10.21 -5.38 -1.64
CA VAL A 70 -9.10 -6.09 -0.99
C VAL A 70 -8.23 -5.11 -0.22
N ALA A 71 -7.89 -3.97 -0.80
CA ALA A 71 -7.16 -2.90 -0.13
C ALA A 71 -7.93 -2.38 1.10
N ARG A 72 -9.26 -2.20 1.01
CA ARG A 72 -10.10 -1.88 2.18
C ARG A 72 -10.06 -2.97 3.25
N ARG A 73 -10.17 -4.25 2.88
CA ARG A 73 -10.07 -5.38 3.83
C ARG A 73 -8.68 -5.46 4.47
N MET A 74 -7.62 -5.17 3.72
CA MET A 74 -6.25 -5.08 4.25
C MET A 74 -6.09 -3.92 5.23
N LEU A 75 -6.67 -2.75 4.92
CA LEU A 75 -6.71 -1.60 5.83
C LEU A 75 -7.53 -1.89 7.09
N ALA A 76 -8.60 -2.68 6.98
CA ALA A 76 -9.40 -3.10 8.13
C ALA A 76 -8.58 -3.91 9.15
N VAL A 77 -7.63 -4.73 8.68
CA VAL A 77 -6.65 -5.43 9.55
C VAL A 77 -5.85 -4.44 10.39
N GLY A 78 -5.56 -3.26 9.85
CA GLY A 78 -4.89 -2.16 10.55
C GLY A 78 -5.77 -1.44 11.57
N THR A 79 -7.10 -1.62 11.56
CA THR A 79 -8.07 -0.89 12.40
C THR A 79 -8.80 -1.75 13.44
N THR A 80 -8.74 -3.07 13.34
CA THR A 80 -9.39 -4.01 14.27
C THR A 80 -8.53 -4.38 15.49
N PRO A 81 -8.96 -4.06 16.73
CA PRO A 81 -8.22 -4.38 17.96
C PRO A 81 -7.99 -5.89 18.08
N ILE A 82 -6.75 -6.25 18.45
CA ILE A 82 -6.36 -7.63 18.73
C ILE A 82 -6.02 -7.68 20.22
N ALA A 83 -6.63 -8.59 20.98
CA ALA A 83 -6.46 -8.66 22.43
C ALA A 83 -5.02 -8.98 22.87
N ASP A 84 -4.22 -9.56 21.98
CA ASP A 84 -2.80 -9.88 22.21
C ASP A 84 -1.92 -8.67 21.91
N THR A 85 -1.16 -8.22 22.93
CA THR A 85 -0.29 -7.05 22.87
C THR A 85 0.86 -7.19 21.86
N GLU A 86 1.35 -8.41 21.62
CA GLU A 86 2.40 -8.70 20.63
C GLU A 86 1.85 -8.50 19.21
N LEU A 87 0.66 -9.05 18.94
CA LEU A 87 -0.02 -8.93 17.65
C LEU A 87 -0.48 -7.49 17.41
N GLU A 88 -0.87 -6.76 18.46
CA GLU A 88 -1.23 -5.35 18.33
C GLU A 88 -0.01 -4.45 18.03
N ALA A 89 1.16 -4.75 18.59
CA ALA A 89 2.41 -4.06 18.22
C ALA A 89 2.78 -4.29 16.74
N MET A 90 2.64 -5.52 16.25
CA MET A 90 2.85 -5.86 14.84
C MET A 90 1.84 -5.14 13.93
N ARG A 91 0.57 -5.07 14.34
CA ARG A 91 -0.49 -4.36 13.62
C ARG A 91 -0.22 -2.84 13.55
N ARG A 92 0.26 -2.21 14.63
CA ARG A 92 0.64 -0.79 14.61
C ARG A 92 1.79 -0.53 13.63
N THR A 93 2.76 -1.43 13.59
CA THR A 93 3.90 -1.34 12.68
C THR A 93 3.45 -1.49 11.22
N PHE A 94 2.58 -2.46 10.94
CA PHE A 94 1.91 -2.61 9.64
C PHE A 94 1.21 -1.32 9.20
N ARG A 95 0.38 -0.74 10.07
CA ARG A 95 -0.37 0.49 9.76
C ARG A 95 0.56 1.65 9.44
N ARG A 96 1.66 1.81 10.18
CA ARG A 96 2.68 2.85 9.90
C ARG A 96 3.28 2.70 8.51
N TRP A 97 3.72 1.50 8.13
CA TRP A 97 4.34 1.25 6.83
C TRP A 97 3.37 1.41 5.66
N ILE A 98 2.13 0.91 5.77
CA ILE A 98 1.12 1.13 4.73
C ILE A 98 0.73 2.60 4.61
N THR A 99 0.61 3.32 5.73
CA THR A 99 0.24 4.74 5.70
C THR A 99 1.38 5.55 5.08
N ALA A 100 2.63 5.31 5.49
CA ALA A 100 3.80 5.97 4.92
C ALA A 100 3.96 5.68 3.43
N GLY A 101 3.88 4.40 3.03
CA GLY A 101 3.97 4.01 1.62
C GLY A 101 2.85 4.59 0.77
N GLY A 102 1.60 4.53 1.24
CA GLY A 102 0.46 5.13 0.57
C GLY A 102 0.58 6.66 0.42
N LEU A 103 1.07 7.34 1.46
CA LEU A 103 1.26 8.79 1.45
C LEU A 103 2.38 9.20 0.48
N CYS A 104 3.48 8.44 0.43
CA CYS A 104 4.53 8.62 -0.58
C CYS A 104 4.00 8.45 -2.01
N ILE A 105 3.16 7.45 -2.27
CA ILE A 105 2.55 7.23 -3.58
C ILE A 105 1.61 8.39 -3.96
N VAL A 106 0.78 8.87 -3.03
CA VAL A 106 -0.10 10.03 -3.26
C VAL A 106 0.72 11.28 -3.58
N ILE A 107 1.78 11.55 -2.81
CA ILE A 107 2.69 12.68 -3.08
C ILE A 107 3.33 12.52 -4.47
N ALA A 108 3.81 11.32 -4.82
CA ALA A 108 4.40 11.05 -6.14
C ALA A 108 3.41 11.33 -7.28
N VAL A 109 2.14 10.92 -7.12
CA VAL A 109 1.06 11.16 -8.08
C VAL A 109 0.76 12.65 -8.22
N ILE A 110 0.61 13.37 -7.11
CA ILE A 110 0.38 14.83 -7.12
C ILE A 110 1.56 15.55 -7.78
N TRP A 111 2.79 15.19 -7.41
CA TRP A 111 4.01 15.77 -7.95
C TRP A 111 4.17 15.52 -9.46
N PHE A 112 3.72 14.35 -9.93
CA PHE A 112 3.73 14.00 -11.34
C PHE A 112 2.61 14.71 -12.13
N LEU A 113 1.41 14.84 -11.56
CA LEU A 113 0.24 15.41 -12.23
C LEU A 113 0.19 16.95 -12.17
N ALA A 114 0.75 17.58 -11.14
CA ALA A 114 0.68 19.04 -10.96
C ALA A 114 1.23 19.84 -12.17
N PRO A 115 2.37 19.47 -12.79
CA PRO A 115 2.85 20.15 -14.00
C PRO A 115 1.91 19.98 -15.19
N VAL A 116 1.29 18.80 -15.34
CA VAL A 116 0.34 18.49 -16.43
C VAL A 116 -0.92 19.33 -16.28
N VAL A 117 -1.47 19.40 -15.06
CA VAL A 117 -2.65 20.22 -14.74
C VAL A 117 -2.35 21.71 -14.94
N TRP A 118 -1.17 22.18 -14.52
CA TRP A 118 -0.74 23.56 -14.73
C TRP A 118 -0.66 23.94 -16.21
N LEU A 119 -0.08 23.07 -17.04
CA LEU A 119 -0.01 23.25 -18.49
C LEU A 119 -1.41 23.32 -19.11
N MET A 120 -2.33 22.45 -18.69
CA MET A 120 -3.72 22.48 -19.17
C MET A 120 -4.47 23.76 -18.80
N ILE A 121 -4.20 24.35 -17.63
CA ILE A 121 -4.87 25.59 -17.16
C ILE A 121 -4.31 26.83 -17.87
N THR A 122 -2.99 26.86 -18.11
CA THR A 122 -2.30 28.04 -18.66
C THR A 122 -2.25 28.07 -20.19
N SER A 123 -2.62 26.98 -20.87
CA SER A 123 -2.71 26.89 -22.32
C SER A 123 -4.07 27.36 -22.90
N TRP A 124 -4.86 28.12 -22.14
CA TRP A 124 -6.12 28.74 -22.57
C TRP A 124 -5.96 30.24 -22.82
#